data_AF-A0AA43CCB3-F1
#
_entry.id   AF-A0AA43CCB3-F1
#
_cell.length_a   1.000
_cell.length_b   1.000
_cell.length_c   1.000
_cell.angle_alpha   90.00
_cell.angle_beta   90.00
_cell.angle_gamma   90.00
#
_symmetry.space_group_name_H-M   'P 1'
#
loop_
_entity.id
_entity.type
_entity.pdbx_description
1 polymer ?
#
loop_
_entity_poly.entity_id
_entity_poly.type
_entity_poly.pdbx_seq_one_letter_code
_entity_poly.pdbx_strand_id
1 'polypeptide(L)'
;MPNKAWRWFALVLPLLVLGVGIVRGEHAIRTGEAWRFDIGGYDPRDLLRGRYLLFRVELQWGERHDETAEEADCACLERTPGDAAPILRPASCSFARAGCDSFVVRAELEKLDRFYIPEARARELEKTLQDAAARDAAQILVRINRNGTPTLVDLLIDGTPIGE
;
A
#
# COMPACT_ATOMS: atom_id res chain seq x y z
N MET A 1 41.03 -21.97 17.69
CA MET A 1 40.99 -21.79 16.22
C MET A 1 39.56 -21.93 15.77
N PRO A 2 38.93 -20.93 15.12
CA PRO A 2 37.56 -21.09 14.63
C PRO A 2 37.54 -22.21 13.58
N ASN A 3 36.80 -23.26 13.90
CA ASN A 3 36.47 -24.40 13.06
C ASN A 3 35.94 -23.91 11.70
N LYS A 4 36.36 -24.57 10.61
CA LYS A 4 36.00 -24.22 9.23
C LYS A 4 34.49 -24.03 9.04
N ALA A 5 33.68 -24.80 9.79
CA ALA A 5 32.22 -24.69 9.85
C ALA A 5 31.71 -23.33 10.36
N TRP A 6 32.38 -22.71 11.34
CA TRP A 6 32.00 -21.39 11.88
C TRP A 6 32.12 -20.28 10.83
N ARG A 7 33.16 -20.36 9.99
CA ARG A 7 33.38 -19.40 8.89
C ARG A 7 32.27 -19.47 7.85
N TRP A 8 31.80 -20.67 7.52
CA TRP A 8 30.66 -20.86 6.61
C TRP A 8 29.36 -20.38 7.23
N PHE A 9 29.11 -20.67 8.51
CA PHE A 9 27.91 -20.21 9.20
C PHE A 9 27.82 -18.68 9.23
N ALA A 10 28.93 -17.99 9.50
CA ALA A 10 29.00 -16.53 9.48
C ALA A 10 28.72 -15.92 8.09
N LEU A 11 29.00 -16.65 7.00
CA LEU A 11 28.72 -16.21 5.62
C LEU A 11 27.29 -16.54 5.18
N VAL A 12 26.77 -17.71 5.56
CA VAL A 12 25.47 -18.21 5.11
C VAL A 12 24.31 -17.57 5.91
N LEU A 13 24.50 -17.31 7.20
CA LEU A 13 23.47 -16.71 8.05
C LEU A 13 22.92 -15.38 7.50
N PRO A 14 23.74 -14.37 7.13
CA PRO A 14 23.21 -13.12 6.58
C PRO A 14 22.47 -13.32 5.24
N LEU A 15 22.96 -14.24 4.39
CA LEU A 15 22.28 -14.57 3.13
C LEU A 15 20.91 -15.23 3.36
N LEU A 16 20.81 -16.11 4.37
CA LEU A 16 19.53 -16.71 4.76
C LEU A 16 18.55 -15.65 5.29
N VAL A 17 19.00 -14.72 6.14
CA VAL A 17 18.14 -13.64 6.66
C VAL A 17 17.60 -12.77 5.52
N LEU A 18 18.46 -12.35 4.59
CA LEU A 18 18.06 -11.58 3.42
C LEU A 18 17.09 -12.37 2.53
N GLY A 19 17.39 -13.64 2.25
CA GLY A 19 16.53 -14.50 1.45
C GLY A 19 15.15 -14.69 2.05
N VAL A 20 15.06 -14.88 3.37
CA VAL A 20 13.79 -14.96 4.10
C VAL A 20 13.01 -13.65 4.02
N GLY A 21 13.70 -12.49 4.08
CA GLY A 21 13.07 -11.18 3.89
C GLY A 21 12.45 -11.01 2.51
N ILE A 22 13.21 -11.35 1.45
CA ILE A 22 12.75 -11.30 0.06
C ILE A 22 11.53 -12.22 -0.13
N VAL A 23 11.61 -13.47 0.34
CA VAL A 23 10.51 -14.43 0.21
C VAL A 23 9.25 -13.94 0.94
N ARG A 24 9.39 -13.34 2.12
CA ARG A 24 8.24 -12.76 2.84
C ARG A 24 7.61 -11.60 2.09
N GLY A 25 8.43 -10.68 1.56
CA GLY A 25 7.95 -9.55 0.76
C GLY A 25 7.23 -10.00 -0.49
N GLU A 26 7.85 -10.91 -1.25
CA GLU A 26 7.27 -11.46 -2.48
C GLU A 26 5.96 -12.22 -2.19
N HIS A 27 5.91 -12.98 -1.09
CA HIS A 27 4.70 -13.70 -0.71
C HIS A 27 3.58 -12.74 -0.31
N ALA A 28 3.89 -11.65 0.41
CA ALA A 28 2.92 -10.62 0.78
C ALA A 28 2.34 -9.93 -0.46
N ILE A 29 3.19 -9.63 -1.46
CA ILE A 29 2.75 -9.08 -2.74
C ILE A 29 1.90 -10.13 -3.45
N ARG A 30 2.42 -11.32 -3.75
CA ARG A 30 1.71 -12.32 -4.57
C ARG A 30 0.38 -12.80 -4.01
N THR A 31 0.24 -12.88 -2.69
CA THR A 31 -0.99 -13.42 -2.07
C THR A 31 -2.03 -12.36 -1.74
N GLY A 32 -1.66 -11.07 -1.76
CA GLY A 32 -2.58 -9.99 -1.47
C GLY A 32 -3.59 -9.76 -2.61
N GLU A 33 -4.81 -9.41 -2.24
CA GLU A 33 -5.81 -8.96 -3.21
C GLU A 33 -5.52 -7.52 -3.64
N ALA A 34 -5.70 -7.22 -4.92
CA ALA A 34 -5.42 -5.90 -5.47
C ALA A 34 -6.63 -4.96 -5.31
N TRP A 35 -6.35 -3.76 -4.78
CA TRP A 35 -7.29 -2.68 -4.54
C TRP A 35 -6.71 -1.38 -5.06
N ARG A 36 -7.56 -0.53 -5.63
CA ARG A 36 -7.18 0.81 -6.08
C ARG A 36 -7.73 1.81 -5.09
N PHE A 37 -6.94 2.78 -4.68
CA PHE A 37 -7.40 3.88 -3.86
C PHE A 37 -7.11 5.19 -4.55
N ASP A 38 -8.06 6.10 -4.51
CA ASP A 38 -7.86 7.44 -5.04
C ASP A 38 -6.87 8.19 -4.13
N ILE A 39 -6.07 9.06 -4.74
CA ILE A 39 -5.10 9.87 -3.99
C ILE A 39 -5.30 11.36 -4.25
N GLY A 40 -5.07 12.15 -3.22
CA GLY A 40 -5.16 13.59 -3.26
C GLY A 40 -4.10 14.27 -2.40
N GLY A 41 -4.27 15.58 -2.20
CA GLY A 41 -3.41 16.36 -1.30
C GLY A 41 -1.94 16.48 -1.74
N TYR A 42 -1.65 16.32 -3.03
CA TYR A 42 -0.32 16.52 -3.60
C TYR A 42 0.06 18.01 -3.54
N ASP A 43 1.15 18.37 -2.85
CA ASP A 43 1.67 19.75 -2.82
C ASP A 43 2.86 19.89 -3.80
N PRO A 44 2.70 20.61 -4.92
CA PRO A 44 3.77 20.88 -5.91
C PRO A 44 4.98 21.64 -5.36
N ARG A 45 4.90 22.20 -4.16
CA ARG A 45 5.91 23.09 -3.61
C ARG A 45 6.81 22.41 -2.58
N ASP A 46 6.48 21.19 -2.15
CA ASP A 46 7.30 20.39 -1.23
C ASP A 46 8.39 19.59 -1.99
N LEU A 47 9.11 20.31 -2.85
CA LEU A 47 10.04 19.81 -3.86
C LEU A 47 11.47 19.58 -3.34
N LEU A 48 11.64 19.20 -2.08
CA LEU A 48 12.98 18.92 -1.57
C LEU A 48 13.47 17.51 -1.98
N ARG A 49 13.88 17.45 -3.26
CA ARG A 49 14.92 16.58 -3.86
C ARG A 49 14.49 15.22 -4.43
N GLY A 50 13.39 15.18 -5.18
CA GLY A 50 13.25 14.28 -6.34
C GLY A 50 13.41 12.78 -6.09
N ARG A 51 12.98 12.28 -4.92
CA ARG A 51 13.10 10.85 -4.56
C ARG A 51 11.79 10.17 -4.21
N TYR A 52 10.79 10.93 -3.82
CA TYR A 52 9.48 10.40 -3.48
C TYR A 52 8.41 11.46 -3.72
N LEU A 53 7.20 11.01 -4.05
CA LEU A 53 5.99 11.82 -4.03
C LEU A 53 5.33 11.65 -2.68
N LEU A 54 4.84 12.73 -2.10
CA LEU A 54 3.95 12.70 -0.95
C LEU A 54 2.50 12.77 -1.44
N PHE A 55 1.64 11.94 -0.87
CA PHE A 55 0.21 11.95 -1.18
C PHE A 55 -0.61 11.60 0.06
N ARG A 56 -1.91 11.87 -0.02
CA ARG A 56 -2.88 11.39 0.94
C ARG A 56 -3.82 10.42 0.24
N VAL A 57 -4.04 9.26 0.85
CA VAL A 57 -5.07 8.33 0.38
C VAL A 57 -6.44 8.90 0.69
N GLU A 58 -7.30 8.99 -0.31
CA GLU A 58 -8.69 9.39 -0.14
C GLU A 58 -9.53 8.16 0.21
N LEU A 59 -10.07 8.17 1.43
CA LEU A 59 -10.80 7.04 1.99
C LEU A 59 -12.30 7.32 1.94
N GLN A 60 -13.04 6.45 1.26
CA GLN A 60 -14.49 6.51 1.18
C GLN A 60 -15.09 5.72 2.35
N TRP A 61 -15.48 6.40 3.41
CA TRP A 61 -16.04 5.75 4.60
C TRP A 61 -17.52 5.46 4.43
N GLY A 62 -17.89 4.19 4.57
CA GLY A 62 -19.28 3.75 4.66
C GLY A 62 -19.75 3.67 6.11
N GLU A 63 -21.00 3.21 6.27
CA GLU A 63 -21.55 2.93 7.60
C GLU A 63 -20.79 1.80 8.29
N ARG A 64 -20.70 1.90 9.62
CA ARG A 64 -20.02 0.92 10.47
C ARG A 64 -20.65 -0.45 10.28
N HIS A 65 -19.81 -1.47 10.10
CA HIS A 65 -20.32 -2.84 9.93
C HIS A 65 -20.70 -3.48 11.27
N ASP A 66 -20.00 -3.07 12.33
CA ASP A 66 -20.20 -3.53 13.70
C ASP A 66 -20.51 -2.34 14.61
N GLU A 67 -21.80 -2.08 14.83
CA GLU A 67 -22.28 -1.02 15.73
C GLU A 67 -21.90 -1.27 17.20
N THR A 68 -21.58 -2.52 17.55
CA THR A 68 -21.31 -2.94 18.93
C THR A 68 -19.84 -2.83 19.32
N ALA A 69 -18.94 -2.71 18.36
CA ALA A 69 -17.52 -2.53 18.63
C ALA A 69 -17.23 -1.12 19.19
N GLU A 70 -16.61 -1.05 20.36
CA GLU A 70 -16.10 0.22 20.88
C GLU A 70 -14.98 0.77 19.97
N GLU A 71 -14.06 -0.11 19.52
CA GLU A 71 -12.93 0.23 18.66
C GLU A 71 -13.14 -0.24 17.21
N ALA A 72 -12.83 0.63 16.24
CA ALA A 72 -12.85 0.28 14.82
C ALA A 72 -11.49 0.54 14.19
N ASP A 73 -10.49 -0.24 14.61
CA ASP A 73 -9.11 -0.18 14.10
C ASP A 73 -8.94 -0.83 12.72
N CYS A 74 -9.91 -1.65 12.31
CA CYS A 74 -9.95 -2.27 11.00
C CYS A 74 -11.14 -1.72 10.18
N ALA A 75 -11.08 -1.91 8.88
CA ALA A 75 -12.18 -1.64 7.98
C ALA A 75 -12.35 -2.77 6.97
N CYS A 76 -13.59 -3.17 6.73
CA CYS A 76 -13.92 -4.11 5.67
C CYS A 76 -14.00 -3.37 4.34
N LEU A 77 -13.51 -4.02 3.29
CA LEU A 77 -13.41 -3.44 1.95
C LEU A 77 -14.57 -3.94 1.11
N GLU A 78 -15.43 -3.01 0.70
CA GLU A 78 -16.53 -3.29 -0.21
C GLU A 78 -16.14 -2.84 -1.62
N ARG A 79 -16.30 -3.75 -2.59
CA ARG A 79 -15.95 -3.47 -3.99
C ARG A 79 -16.96 -2.50 -4.61
N THR A 80 -16.44 -1.40 -5.11
CA THR A 80 -17.18 -0.50 -6.00
C THR A 80 -17.07 -1.02 -7.44
N PRO A 81 -18.11 -0.95 -8.27
CA PRO A 81 -18.04 -1.36 -9.67
C PRO A 81 -16.99 -0.56 -10.46
N GLY A 82 -16.30 -1.24 -11.38
CA GLY A 82 -15.24 -0.66 -12.19
C GLY A 82 -13.90 -0.57 -11.45
N ASP A 83 -13.16 0.51 -11.71
CA ASP A 83 -11.83 0.79 -11.16
C ASP A 83 -11.86 1.83 -10.02
N ALA A 84 -13.04 2.13 -9.48
CA ALA A 84 -13.23 3.11 -8.41
C ALA A 84 -12.68 2.61 -7.06
N ALA A 85 -12.33 3.55 -6.17
CA ALA A 85 -11.89 3.21 -4.83
C ALA A 85 -12.96 2.45 -4.03
N PRO A 86 -12.54 1.52 -3.15
CA PRO A 86 -13.47 0.74 -2.33
C PRO A 86 -14.10 1.59 -1.23
N ILE A 87 -15.27 1.14 -0.78
CA ILE A 87 -15.90 1.69 0.43
C ILE A 87 -15.32 0.96 1.65
N LEU A 88 -14.83 1.74 2.61
CA LEU A 88 -14.29 1.25 3.88
C LEU A 88 -15.40 1.27 4.93
N ARG A 89 -15.81 0.10 5.41
CA ARG A 89 -16.75 -0.02 6.53
C ARG A 89 -16.01 -0.30 7.83
N PRO A 90 -15.98 0.65 8.79
CA PRO A 90 -15.25 0.45 10.04
C PRO A 90 -15.79 -0.78 10.82
N ALA A 91 -14.89 -1.58 11.38
CA ALA A 91 -15.21 -2.77 12.15
C ALA A 91 -14.09 -3.10 13.15
N SER A 92 -14.39 -3.93 14.15
CA SER A 92 -13.32 -4.52 14.97
C SER A 92 -12.46 -5.44 14.12
N CYS A 93 -11.16 -5.56 14.42
CA CYS A 93 -10.28 -6.46 13.68
C CYS A 93 -10.65 -7.94 13.85
N SER A 94 -11.28 -8.30 14.97
CA SER A 94 -11.80 -9.65 15.20
C SER A 94 -12.94 -9.98 14.26
N PHE A 95 -13.89 -9.06 14.11
CA PHE A 95 -14.99 -9.17 13.17
C PHE A 95 -14.48 -9.21 11.73
N ALA A 96 -13.61 -8.26 11.36
CA ALA A 96 -13.10 -8.13 10.00
C ALA A 96 -12.37 -9.39 9.51
N ARG A 97 -11.58 -10.03 10.38
CA ARG A 97 -10.87 -11.27 10.06
C ARG A 97 -11.79 -12.48 9.88
N ALA A 98 -12.92 -12.51 10.59
CA ALA A 98 -13.84 -13.64 10.59
C ALA A 98 -14.95 -13.52 9.55
N GLY A 99 -15.40 -12.30 9.24
CA GLY A 99 -16.63 -12.05 8.50
C GLY A 99 -16.49 -11.27 7.19
N CYS A 100 -15.33 -10.65 6.92
CA CYS A 100 -15.16 -9.86 5.70
C CYS A 100 -14.34 -10.61 4.66
N ASP A 101 -14.75 -10.53 3.39
CA ASP A 101 -14.00 -11.11 2.27
C ASP A 101 -12.58 -10.54 2.18
N SER A 102 -12.47 -9.23 2.44
CA SER A 102 -11.22 -8.49 2.49
C SER A 102 -11.33 -7.35 3.51
N PHE A 103 -10.24 -7.08 4.22
CA PHE A 103 -10.19 -6.04 5.25
C PHE A 103 -8.81 -5.42 5.33
N VAL A 104 -8.72 -4.24 5.94
CA VAL A 104 -7.48 -3.52 6.14
C VAL A 104 -7.36 -3.01 7.57
N VAL A 105 -6.14 -3.02 8.11
CA VAL A 105 -5.80 -2.34 9.35
C VAL A 105 -5.64 -0.85 9.05
N ARG A 106 -6.49 -0.01 9.63
CA ARG A 106 -6.57 1.43 9.28
C ARG A 106 -5.25 2.16 9.50
N ALA A 107 -4.62 1.91 10.64
CA ALA A 107 -3.33 2.52 10.98
C ALA A 107 -2.21 2.16 9.99
N GLU A 108 -2.28 1.01 9.32
CA GLU A 108 -1.30 0.64 8.29
C GLU A 108 -1.63 1.29 6.93
N LEU A 109 -2.90 1.48 6.62
CA LEU A 109 -3.32 2.17 5.39
C LEU A 109 -2.95 3.65 5.42
N GLU A 110 -3.12 4.30 6.57
CA GLU A 110 -2.77 5.72 6.78
C GLU A 110 -1.25 5.99 6.68
N LYS A 111 -0.41 4.96 6.83
CA LYS A 111 1.05 5.06 6.62
C LYS A 111 1.46 5.07 5.16
N LEU A 112 0.54 4.79 4.23
CA LEU A 112 0.82 4.91 2.80
C LEU A 112 0.75 6.39 2.40
N ASP A 113 1.85 7.10 2.60
CA ASP A 113 1.97 8.54 2.36
C ASP A 113 3.01 8.90 1.29
N ARG A 114 3.77 7.91 0.80
CA ARG A 114 4.90 8.15 -0.11
C ARG A 114 5.09 7.08 -1.18
N PHE A 115 5.47 7.51 -2.38
CA PHE A 115 5.84 6.63 -3.49
C PHE A 115 7.19 7.05 -4.07
N TYR A 116 8.12 6.10 -4.20
CA TYR A 116 9.48 6.38 -4.67
C TYR A 116 9.55 6.34 -6.20
N ILE A 117 10.09 7.40 -6.81
CA ILE A 117 10.21 7.52 -8.26
C ILE A 117 11.69 7.68 -8.65
N PRO A 118 12.14 7.06 -9.75
CA PRO A 118 13.46 7.33 -10.31
C PRO A 118 13.63 8.81 -10.68
N GLU A 119 14.72 9.43 -10.22
CA GLU A 119 15.01 10.86 -10.45
C GLU A 119 14.95 11.26 -11.93
N ALA A 120 15.38 10.36 -12.83
CA ALA A 120 15.39 10.59 -14.28
C ALA A 120 14.01 10.92 -14.86
N ARG A 121 12.92 10.43 -14.25
CA ARG A 121 11.54 10.65 -14.71
C ARG A 121 10.73 11.58 -13.81
N ALA A 122 11.31 12.05 -12.70
CA ALA A 122 10.58 12.77 -11.66
C ALA A 122 9.85 14.02 -12.18
N ARG A 123 10.49 14.83 -13.03
CA ARG A 123 9.89 16.07 -13.55
C ARG A 123 8.72 15.83 -14.49
N GLU A 124 8.82 14.80 -15.33
CA GLU A 124 7.77 14.48 -16.29
C GLU A 124 6.57 13.86 -15.56
N LEU A 125 6.83 12.88 -14.68
CA LEU A 125 5.77 12.25 -13.88
C LEU A 125 5.06 13.24 -12.97
N GLU A 126 5.77 14.19 -12.38
CA GLU A 126 5.15 15.20 -11.51
C GLU A 126 4.11 16.02 -12.26
N LYS A 127 4.43 16.50 -13.46
CA LYS A 127 3.48 17.29 -14.26
C LYS A 127 2.27 16.44 -14.66
N THR A 128 2.52 15.22 -15.15
CA THR A 128 1.46 14.30 -15.55
C THR A 128 0.57 13.92 -14.37
N LEU A 129 1.15 13.74 -13.18
CA LEU A 129 0.41 13.43 -11.97
C LEU A 129 -0.40 14.62 -11.48
N GLN A 130 0.13 15.84 -11.54
CA GLN A 130 -0.63 17.04 -11.22
C GLN A 130 -1.87 17.19 -12.12
N ASP A 131 -1.68 17.00 -13.43
CA ASP A 131 -2.76 17.07 -14.41
C ASP A 131 -3.77 15.91 -14.26
N ALA A 132 -3.31 14.73 -13.82
CA ALA A 132 -4.17 13.58 -13.55
C ALA A 132 -4.95 13.73 -12.24
N ALA A 133 -4.31 14.22 -11.17
CA ALA A 133 -4.95 14.47 -9.88
C ALA A 133 -6.04 15.55 -10.00
N ALA A 134 -5.82 16.59 -10.80
CA ALA A 134 -6.84 17.60 -11.10
C ALA A 134 -8.05 17.06 -11.87
N ARG A 135 -7.95 15.84 -12.45
CA ARG A 135 -9.02 15.14 -13.17
C ARG A 135 -9.53 13.91 -12.41
N ASP A 136 -9.18 13.75 -11.14
CA ASP A 136 -9.52 12.58 -10.33
C ASP A 136 -9.07 11.24 -10.96
N ALA A 137 -7.95 11.28 -11.70
CA ALA A 137 -7.41 10.15 -12.46
C ALA A 137 -6.11 9.57 -11.87
N ALA A 138 -5.76 9.96 -10.65
CA ALA A 138 -4.59 9.49 -9.92
C ALA A 138 -5.00 8.52 -8.81
N GLN A 139 -4.49 7.29 -8.89
CA GLN A 139 -4.81 6.23 -7.92
C GLN A 139 -3.53 5.52 -7.49
N ILE A 140 -3.56 4.84 -6.35
CA ILE A 140 -2.52 3.88 -5.95
C ILE A 140 -3.04 2.45 -6.07
N LEU A 141 -2.19 1.56 -6.54
CA LEU A 141 -2.41 0.12 -6.50
C LEU A 141 -1.87 -0.42 -5.18
N VAL A 142 -2.76 -0.96 -4.36
CA VAL A 142 -2.43 -1.53 -3.05
C VAL A 142 -2.80 -3.00 -3.04
N ARG A 143 -1.89 -3.86 -2.58
CA ARG A 143 -2.19 -5.25 -2.30
C ARG A 143 -2.38 -5.46 -0.81
N ILE A 144 -3.49 -6.08 -0.46
CA ILE A 144 -3.87 -6.29 0.94
C ILE A 144 -3.85 -7.77 1.22
N ASN A 145 -3.00 -8.18 2.17
CA ASN A 145 -2.86 -9.58 2.52
C ASN A 145 -4.01 -10.04 3.43
N ARG A 146 -4.08 -11.34 3.72
CA ARG A 146 -5.10 -11.94 4.60
C ARG A 146 -5.10 -11.43 6.04
N ASN A 147 -4.04 -10.73 6.47
CA ASN A 147 -3.94 -10.13 7.80
C ASN A 147 -4.38 -8.67 7.80
N GLY A 148 -4.81 -8.13 6.66
CA GLY A 148 -5.20 -6.74 6.48
C GLY A 148 -4.04 -5.76 6.43
N THR A 149 -2.80 -6.25 6.17
CA THR A 149 -1.66 -5.36 5.95
C THR A 149 -1.64 -4.91 4.49
N PRO A 150 -1.72 -3.60 4.20
CA PRO A 150 -1.61 -3.07 2.87
C PRO A 150 -0.14 -2.95 2.44
N THR A 151 0.12 -3.17 1.16
CA THR A 151 1.42 -2.97 0.51
C THR A 151 1.20 -2.13 -0.74
N LEU A 152 1.82 -0.95 -0.79
CA LEU A 152 1.82 -0.11 -1.99
C LEU A 152 2.62 -0.79 -3.09
N VAL A 153 1.99 -1.02 -4.24
CA VAL A 153 2.60 -1.69 -5.40
C VAL A 153 3.02 -0.68 -6.44
N ASP A 154 2.10 0.20 -6.85
CA ASP A 154 2.37 1.19 -7.90
C ASP A 154 1.46 2.41 -7.76
N LEU A 155 1.79 3.45 -8.51
CA LEU A 155 0.93 4.59 -8.78
C LEU A 155 0.33 4.44 -10.18
N LEU A 156 -0.97 4.69 -10.29
CA LEU A 156 -1.77 4.57 -11.49
C LEU A 156 -2.18 5.97 -11.96
N ILE A 157 -1.95 6.27 -13.23
CA ILE A 157 -2.45 7.47 -13.90
C ILE A 157 -3.36 7.03 -15.04
N ASP A 158 -4.62 7.48 -15.03
CA ASP A 158 -5.64 7.06 -16.00
C ASP A 158 -5.71 5.50 -16.12
N GLY A 159 -5.57 4.81 -14.98
CA GLY A 159 -5.57 3.34 -14.89
C GLY A 159 -4.26 2.64 -15.31
N THR A 160 -3.24 3.39 -15.72
CA THR A 160 -1.95 2.85 -16.19
C THR A 160 -0.88 2.94 -15.10
N PRO A 161 -0.18 1.84 -14.74
CA PRO A 161 0.92 1.86 -13.79
C PRO A 161 2.12 2.65 -14.32
N ILE A 162 2.83 3.36 -13.45
CA ILE A 162 3.95 4.24 -13.83
C ILE A 162 5.31 3.73 -13.34
N GLY A 163 5.33 2.68 -12.54
CA GLY A 163 6.53 2.05 -11.98
C GLY A 163 7.33 1.21 -12.98
N GLU A 164 6.83 0.99 -14.19
CA GLU A 164 7.52 0.27 -15.28
C GLU A 164 8.53 1.13 -16.04
#